data_AF-A0AAU7LB22-F1
#
_entry.id   AF-A0AAU7LB22-F1
#
_cell.length_a   1.000
_cell.length_b   1.000
_cell.length_c   1.000
_cell.angle_alpha   90.00
_cell.angle_beta   90.00
_cell.angle_gamma   90.00
#
_symmetry.space_group_name_H-M   'P 1'
#
loop_
_entity.id
_entity.type
_entity.pdbx_description
1 polymer ?
#
loop_
_entity_poly.entity_id
_entity_poly.type
_entity_poly.pdbx_seq_one_letter_code
_entity_poly.pdbx_strand_id
1 'polypeptide(L)'
;MPLTTALNDFQKNTQLCLHSYWQIRAANAAMMHFTQSGPWTTLPLEFGNLPHTAQVQPPQKVPVSAALREIESYIKNGRAVTDFFFAMISYFESFLSAALAAKTLSTDGTLGQLMARAKQGYSLPTSPETEMADEVRERRNMLVHHQGVAQQRYVSVASVTSLPSHIRSATLGQVLSIDDSYFAYVCDGLITYARLF
;
A
#
# COMPACT_ATOMS: atom_id res chain seq x y z
N MET A 1 -5.47 -11.80 -20.97
CA MET A 1 -4.06 -11.79 -20.49
C MET A 1 -3.80 -13.10 -19.77
N PRO A 2 -2.67 -13.80 -20.01
CA PRO A 2 -2.32 -15.00 -19.26
C PRO A 2 -2.18 -14.69 -17.76
N LEU A 3 -2.67 -15.59 -16.90
CA LEU A 3 -2.60 -15.40 -15.43
C LEU A 3 -1.15 -15.28 -14.93
N THR A 4 -0.22 -16.00 -15.56
CA THR A 4 1.22 -15.90 -15.29
C THR A 4 1.79 -14.51 -15.58
N THR A 5 1.33 -13.85 -16.64
CA THR A 5 1.68 -12.45 -16.94
C THR A 5 1.12 -11.52 -15.87
N ALA A 6 -0.15 -11.71 -15.48
CA ALA A 6 -0.79 -10.90 -14.43
C ALA A 6 -0.04 -11.01 -13.08
N LEU A 7 0.39 -12.22 -12.71
CA LEU A 7 1.17 -12.46 -11.51
C LEU A 7 2.54 -11.77 -11.56
N ASN A 8 3.24 -11.88 -12.70
CA ASN A 8 4.54 -11.22 -12.89
C ASN A 8 4.41 -9.69 -12.81
N ASP A 9 3.37 -9.13 -13.42
CA ASP A 9 3.09 -7.69 -13.37
C ASP A 9 2.77 -7.23 -11.95
N PHE A 10 1.94 -7.99 -11.21
CA PHE A 10 1.64 -7.70 -9.82
C PHE A 10 2.90 -7.74 -8.94
N GLN A 11 3.72 -8.78 -9.08
CA GLN A 11 4.98 -8.91 -8.34
C GLN A 11 5.92 -7.75 -8.66
N LYS A 12 6.11 -7.43 -9.95
CA LYS A 12 6.97 -6.31 -10.38
C LYS A 12 6.48 -4.97 -9.85
N ASN A 13 5.18 -4.69 -9.94
CA ASN A 13 4.62 -3.42 -9.47
C ASN A 13 4.68 -3.30 -7.94
N THR A 14 4.48 -4.41 -7.21
CA THR A 14 4.66 -4.44 -5.76
C THR A 14 6.12 -4.15 -5.37
N GLN A 15 7.09 -4.73 -6.09
CA GLN A 15 8.51 -4.44 -5.89
C GLN A 15 8.85 -2.97 -6.19
N LEU A 16 8.27 -2.40 -7.26
CA LEU A 16 8.45 -0.99 -7.60
C LEU A 16 7.85 -0.06 -6.54
N CYS A 17 6.69 -0.40 -5.96
CA CYS A 17 6.11 0.33 -4.83
C CYS A 17 7.04 0.32 -3.62
N LEU A 18 7.52 -0.85 -3.20
CA LEU A 18 8.46 -0.97 -2.08
C LEU A 18 9.75 -0.19 -2.34
N HIS A 19 10.35 -0.37 -3.52
CA HIS A 19 11.57 0.33 -3.90
C HIS A 19 11.39 1.85 -3.87
N SER A 20 10.33 2.35 -4.48
CA SER A 20 10.05 3.80 -4.52
C SER A 20 9.80 4.37 -3.13
N TYR A 21 9.03 3.66 -2.31
CA TYR A 21 8.79 4.03 -0.90
C TYR A 21 10.11 4.16 -0.12
N TRP A 22 10.98 3.14 -0.20
CA TRP A 22 12.26 3.14 0.49
C TRP A 22 13.23 4.17 -0.08
N GLN A 23 13.21 4.40 -1.39
CA GLN A 23 14.02 5.42 -2.05
C GLN A 23 13.65 6.83 -1.56
N ILE A 24 12.35 7.14 -1.46
CA ILE A 24 11.87 8.43 -0.90
C ILE A 24 12.35 8.59 0.54
N ARG A 25 12.27 7.53 1.35
CA ARG A 25 12.73 7.58 2.74
C ARG A 25 14.24 7.75 2.87
N ALA A 26 15.02 7.03 2.07
CA ALA A 26 16.47 7.16 2.05
C ALA A 26 16.90 8.56 1.59
N ALA A 27 16.24 9.09 0.54
CA ALA A 27 16.47 10.46 0.07
C ALA A 27 16.16 11.48 1.17
N ASN A 28 15.03 11.34 1.88
CA ASN A 28 14.68 12.22 2.99
C ASN A 28 15.71 12.16 4.13
N ALA A 29 16.14 10.96 4.52
CA ALA A 29 17.17 10.78 5.56
C ALA A 29 18.51 11.43 5.14
N ALA A 30 18.96 11.21 3.90
CA ALA A 30 20.17 11.82 3.37
C ALA A 30 20.04 13.36 3.34
N MET A 31 18.92 13.90 2.87
CA MET A 31 18.70 15.35 2.83
C MET A 31 18.67 16.00 4.21
N MET A 32 18.14 15.34 5.24
CA MET A 32 18.17 15.83 6.62
C MET A 32 19.60 15.98 7.14
N HIS A 33 20.54 15.13 6.73
CA HIS A 33 21.95 15.28 7.07
C HIS A 33 22.59 16.46 6.34
N PHE A 34 22.29 16.66 5.05
CA PHE A 34 22.84 17.77 4.27
C PHE A 34 22.38 19.14 4.77
N THR A 35 21.13 19.27 5.21
CA THR A 35 20.55 20.57 5.60
C THR A 35 21.00 21.10 6.95
N GLN A 36 21.64 20.26 7.77
CA GLN A 36 22.29 20.67 9.02
C GLN A 36 23.65 21.36 8.79
N SER A 37 24.16 21.41 7.54
CA SER A 37 25.56 21.73 7.25
C SER A 37 25.84 22.98 6.39
N GLY A 38 24.90 23.91 6.16
CA GLY A 38 25.25 25.17 5.48
C GLY A 38 24.10 26.06 4.97
N PRO A 39 24.41 27.08 4.13
CA PRO A 39 23.46 28.12 3.66
C PRO A 39 22.40 27.63 2.68
N TRP A 40 22.31 26.32 2.44
CA TRP A 40 21.45 25.66 1.46
C TRP A 40 19.95 25.74 1.79
N THR A 41 19.60 26.05 3.04
CA THR A 41 18.21 26.12 3.54
C THR A 41 17.37 27.22 2.88
N THR A 42 18.01 28.24 2.29
CA THR A 42 17.38 29.38 1.63
C THR A 42 17.42 29.30 0.10
N LEU A 43 18.14 28.33 -0.48
CA LEU A 43 18.18 28.15 -1.93
C LEU A 43 16.80 27.66 -2.42
N PRO A 44 16.29 28.19 -3.53
CA PRO A 44 15.07 27.68 -4.15
C PRO A 44 15.34 26.34 -4.85
N LEU A 45 14.41 25.40 -4.74
CA LEU A 45 14.43 24.19 -5.57
C LEU A 45 13.93 24.52 -6.98
N GLU A 46 14.67 24.07 -7.98
CA GLU A 46 14.23 24.08 -9.38
C GLU A 46 13.91 22.64 -9.81
N PHE A 47 12.67 22.41 -10.22
CA PHE A 47 12.23 21.08 -10.65
C PHE A 47 12.41 20.96 -12.17
N GLY A 48 13.38 20.14 -12.60
CA GLY A 48 13.59 19.80 -14.01
C GLY A 48 12.78 18.58 -14.45
N ASN A 49 12.36 18.53 -15.71
CA ASN A 49 11.68 17.40 -16.35
C ASN A 49 10.34 16.95 -15.72
N LEU A 50 9.63 17.84 -15.02
CA LEU A 50 8.27 17.54 -14.58
C LEU A 50 7.30 17.56 -15.77
N PRO A 51 6.46 16.52 -15.95
CA PRO A 51 5.48 16.49 -17.02
C PRO A 51 4.48 17.64 -16.85
N HIS A 52 4.48 18.57 -17.79
CA HIS A 52 3.47 19.62 -17.85
C HIS A 52 2.17 19.01 -18.39
N THR A 53 1.16 18.92 -17.54
CA THR A 53 -0.18 18.52 -17.95
C THR A 53 -1.19 19.57 -17.48
N ALA A 54 -2.36 19.62 -18.11
CA ALA A 54 -3.42 20.55 -17.70
C ALA A 54 -3.91 20.35 -16.25
N GLN A 55 -3.59 19.20 -15.63
CA GLN A 55 -4.02 18.82 -14.29
C GLN A 55 -2.90 18.88 -13.24
N VAL A 56 -1.63 18.85 -13.66
CA VAL A 56 -0.48 18.88 -12.77
C VAL A 56 0.39 20.06 -13.16
N GLN A 57 0.28 21.16 -12.41
CA GLN A 57 1.20 22.27 -12.53
C GLN A 57 2.50 21.93 -11.78
N PRO A 58 3.68 22.29 -12.33
CA PRO A 58 4.92 22.15 -11.59
C PRO A 58 4.81 22.94 -10.26
N PRO A 59 5.39 22.43 -9.16
CA PRO A 59 5.37 23.14 -7.90
C PRO A 59 5.94 24.56 -8.08
N GLN A 60 5.36 25.54 -7.39
CA GLN A 60 5.96 26.88 -7.28
C GLN A 60 7.40 26.74 -6.73
N LYS A 61 8.30 27.68 -7.06
CA LYS A 61 9.66 27.70 -6.48
C LYS A 61 9.54 27.77 -4.94
N VAL A 62 9.73 26.64 -4.27
CA VAL A 62 9.69 26.54 -2.81
C VAL A 62 11.13 26.56 -2.29
N PRO A 63 11.43 27.28 -1.18
CA PRO A 63 12.71 27.12 -0.51
C PRO A 63 12.95 25.66 -0.15
N VAL A 64 14.20 25.20 -0.24
CA VAL A 64 14.61 23.83 0.14
C VAL A 64 14.07 23.47 1.54
N SER A 65 14.13 24.39 2.50
CA SER A 65 13.62 24.19 3.87
C SER A 65 12.10 24.02 4.00
N ALA A 66 11.31 24.54 3.05
CA ALA A 66 9.86 24.38 3.02
C ALA A 66 9.48 23.04 2.37
N ALA A 67 10.07 22.73 1.21
CA ALA A 67 9.89 21.43 0.55
C ALA A 67 10.33 20.26 1.45
N LEU A 68 11.41 20.44 2.21
CA LEU A 68 11.85 19.45 3.20
C LEU A 68 10.86 19.23 4.32
N ARG A 69 10.27 20.29 4.86
CA ARG A 69 9.22 20.17 5.88
C ARG A 69 7.99 19.46 5.32
N GLU A 70 7.65 19.70 4.05
CA GLU A 70 6.54 19.00 3.39
C GLU A 70 6.84 17.52 3.17
N ILE A 71 8.02 17.16 2.67
CA ILE A 71 8.45 15.76 2.48
C ILE A 71 8.56 15.05 3.83
N GLU A 72 9.18 15.70 4.80
CA GLU A 72 9.31 15.18 6.17
C GLU A 72 7.94 15.00 6.81
N SER A 73 7.02 15.95 6.64
CA SER A 73 5.63 15.83 7.09
C SER A 73 4.90 14.69 6.38
N TYR A 74 5.06 14.55 5.07
CA TYR A 74 4.46 13.48 4.28
C TYR A 74 4.92 12.09 4.75
N ILE A 75 6.20 11.94 5.08
CA ILE A 75 6.80 10.70 5.56
C ILE A 75 6.48 10.46 7.04
N LYS A 76 6.75 11.43 7.93
CA LYS A 76 6.62 11.28 9.39
C LYS A 76 5.17 11.25 9.85
N ASN A 77 4.27 11.98 9.20
CA ASN A 77 2.85 12.01 9.57
C ASN A 77 2.04 10.90 8.87
N GLY A 78 2.70 9.84 8.37
CA GLY A 78 2.09 8.55 8.07
C GLY A 78 1.33 8.44 6.74
N ARG A 79 1.25 9.51 5.93
CA ARG A 79 0.58 9.42 4.61
C ARG A 79 1.37 8.59 3.61
N ALA A 80 2.70 8.74 3.55
CA ALA A 80 3.51 8.03 2.55
C ALA A 80 3.28 6.51 2.56
N VAL A 81 3.48 5.86 3.70
CA VAL A 81 3.33 4.40 3.81
C VAL A 81 1.90 3.94 3.53
N THR A 82 0.90 4.72 3.93
CA THR A 82 -0.53 4.44 3.68
C THR A 82 -0.88 4.58 2.20
N ASP A 83 -0.34 5.59 1.50
CA ASP A 83 -0.54 5.80 0.08
C ASP A 83 0.09 4.66 -0.74
N PHE A 84 1.32 4.25 -0.40
CA PHE A 84 1.99 3.12 -1.04
C PHE A 84 1.27 1.78 -0.75
N PHE A 85 0.70 1.62 0.44
CA PHE A 85 -0.18 0.50 0.76
C PHE A 85 -1.42 0.47 -0.14
N PHE A 86 -2.09 1.61 -0.35
CA PHE A 86 -3.23 1.69 -1.26
C PHE A 86 -2.84 1.47 -2.73
N ALA A 87 -1.70 1.98 -3.17
CA ALA A 87 -1.19 1.74 -4.51
C ALA A 87 -0.96 0.24 -4.77
N MET A 88 -0.36 -0.45 -3.80
CA MET A 88 -0.16 -1.90 -3.87
C MET A 88 -1.50 -2.66 -3.92
N ILE A 89 -2.50 -2.26 -3.13
CA ILE A 89 -3.85 -2.85 -3.20
C ILE A 89 -4.48 -2.66 -4.58
N SER A 90 -4.28 -1.51 -5.24
CA SER A 90 -4.80 -1.29 -6.59
C SER A 90 -4.18 -2.24 -7.62
N TYR A 91 -2.87 -2.52 -7.51
CA TYR A 91 -2.23 -3.55 -8.35
C TYR A 91 -2.77 -4.95 -8.05
N PHE A 92 -3.08 -5.24 -6.77
CA PHE A 92 -3.69 -6.50 -6.38
C PHE A 92 -5.13 -6.65 -6.92
N GLU A 93 -5.95 -5.59 -6.89
CA GLU A 93 -7.28 -5.58 -7.53
C GLU A 93 -7.19 -5.84 -9.04
N SER A 94 -6.17 -5.28 -9.70
CA SER A 94 -5.91 -5.53 -11.13
C SER A 94 -5.56 -7.00 -11.39
N PHE A 95 -4.74 -7.61 -10.52
CA PHE A 95 -4.43 -9.05 -10.58
C PHE A 95 -5.69 -9.91 -10.38
N LEU A 96 -6.49 -9.63 -9.35
CA LEU A 96 -7.75 -10.35 -9.09
C LEU A 96 -8.71 -10.24 -10.29
N SER A 97 -8.81 -9.07 -10.90
CA SER A 97 -9.63 -8.86 -12.09
C SER A 97 -9.15 -9.72 -13.26
N ALA A 98 -7.84 -9.80 -13.49
CA ALA A 98 -7.27 -10.68 -14.51
C ALA A 98 -7.52 -12.17 -14.20
N ALA A 99 -7.38 -12.58 -12.94
CA ALA A 99 -7.63 -13.95 -12.51
C ALA A 99 -9.11 -14.35 -12.67
N LEU A 100 -10.05 -13.45 -12.33
CA LEU A 100 -11.48 -13.67 -12.54
C LEU A 100 -11.84 -13.75 -14.03
N ALA A 101 -11.27 -12.86 -14.85
CA ALA A 101 -11.45 -12.89 -16.31
C ALA A 101 -10.98 -14.22 -16.92
N ALA A 102 -9.86 -14.78 -16.44
CA ALA A 102 -9.34 -16.08 -16.88
C ALA A 102 -10.29 -17.25 -16.57
N LYS A 103 -11.17 -17.10 -15.58
CA LYS A 103 -12.23 -18.07 -15.24
C LYS A 103 -13.60 -17.69 -15.80
N THR A 104 -13.68 -16.69 -16.70
CA THR A 104 -14.95 -16.16 -17.24
C THR A 104 -15.92 -15.67 -16.14
N LEU A 105 -15.38 -15.22 -15.01
CA LEU A 105 -16.15 -14.64 -13.91
C LEU A 105 -16.19 -13.11 -14.04
N SER A 106 -17.22 -12.49 -13.47
CA SER A 106 -17.32 -11.02 -13.41
C SER A 106 -16.09 -10.40 -12.74
N THR A 107 -15.61 -9.28 -13.27
CA THR A 107 -14.44 -8.52 -12.79
C THR A 107 -14.82 -7.22 -12.06
N ASP A 108 -16.10 -6.91 -11.94
CA ASP A 108 -16.56 -5.62 -11.39
C ASP A 108 -16.76 -5.70 -9.88
N GLY A 109 -16.67 -4.57 -9.17
CA GLY A 109 -17.06 -4.46 -7.76
C GLY A 109 -15.91 -4.17 -6.81
N THR A 110 -16.21 -4.22 -5.51
CA THR A 110 -15.26 -3.94 -4.44
C THR A 110 -14.22 -5.04 -4.29
N LEU A 111 -13.04 -4.72 -3.72
CA LEU A 111 -12.01 -5.70 -3.36
C LEU A 111 -12.57 -6.96 -2.66
N GLY A 112 -13.51 -6.79 -1.73
CA GLY A 112 -14.14 -7.92 -1.05
C GLY A 112 -14.98 -8.81 -1.95
N GLN A 113 -15.69 -8.23 -2.90
CA GLN A 113 -16.46 -9.01 -3.86
C GLN A 113 -15.55 -9.71 -4.89
N LEU A 114 -14.42 -9.08 -5.28
CA LEU A 114 -13.41 -9.69 -6.13
C LEU A 114 -12.75 -10.89 -5.43
N MET A 115 -12.30 -10.69 -4.19
CA MET A 115 -11.69 -11.75 -3.37
C MET A 115 -12.65 -12.91 -3.11
N ALA A 116 -13.91 -12.64 -2.76
CA ALA A 116 -14.89 -13.70 -2.52
C ALA A 116 -15.13 -14.55 -3.77
N ARG A 117 -15.30 -13.91 -4.95
CA ARG A 117 -15.43 -14.63 -6.22
C ARG A 117 -14.16 -15.39 -6.59
N ALA A 118 -12.99 -14.82 -6.34
CA ALA A 118 -11.72 -15.47 -6.60
C ALA A 118 -11.56 -16.74 -5.75
N LYS A 119 -11.82 -16.64 -4.43
CA LYS A 119 -11.80 -17.78 -3.51
C LYS A 119 -12.73 -18.90 -3.98
N GLN A 120 -13.95 -18.56 -4.40
CA GLN A 120 -14.90 -19.53 -4.93
C GLN A 120 -14.44 -20.12 -6.28
N GLY A 121 -14.06 -19.28 -7.24
CA GLY A 121 -13.72 -19.68 -8.60
C GLY A 121 -12.44 -20.51 -8.73
N TYR A 122 -11.49 -20.31 -7.82
CA TYR A 122 -10.24 -21.07 -7.74
C TYR A 122 -10.24 -22.12 -6.63
N SER A 123 -11.34 -22.26 -5.87
CA SER A 123 -11.45 -23.19 -4.74
C SER A 123 -10.30 -23.03 -3.72
N LEU A 124 -9.96 -21.78 -3.40
CA LEU A 124 -8.84 -21.48 -2.51
C LEU A 124 -9.14 -21.99 -1.09
N PRO A 125 -8.19 -22.68 -0.43
CA PRO A 125 -8.40 -23.21 0.92
C PRO A 125 -8.42 -22.09 1.95
N THR A 126 -8.93 -22.39 3.15
CA THR A 126 -8.61 -21.56 4.33
C THR A 126 -7.17 -21.83 4.73
N SER A 127 -6.32 -20.84 4.54
CA SER A 127 -4.89 -20.88 4.84
C SER A 127 -4.40 -19.53 5.38
N PRO A 128 -3.20 -19.48 6.00
CA PRO A 128 -2.61 -18.22 6.48
C PRO A 128 -2.57 -17.12 5.42
N GLU A 129 -2.30 -17.46 4.16
CA GLU A 129 -2.29 -16.51 3.04
C GLU A 129 -3.68 -15.93 2.78
N THR A 130 -4.73 -16.76 2.80
CA THR A 130 -6.11 -16.30 2.56
C THR A 130 -6.67 -15.47 3.71
N GLU A 131 -6.22 -15.74 4.93
CA GLU A 131 -6.58 -15.02 6.16
C GLU A 131 -5.84 -13.68 6.24
N MET A 132 -4.56 -13.65 5.86
CA MET A 132 -3.79 -12.41 5.68
C MET A 132 -4.44 -11.51 4.64
N ALA A 133 -4.85 -12.05 3.49
CA ALA A 133 -5.51 -11.25 2.46
C ALA A 133 -6.84 -10.67 2.96
N ASP A 134 -7.61 -11.44 3.76
CA ASP A 134 -8.84 -10.94 4.37
C ASP A 134 -8.58 -9.82 5.37
N GLU A 135 -7.51 -9.93 6.16
CA GLU A 135 -7.11 -8.89 7.10
C GLU A 135 -6.69 -7.61 6.38
N VAL A 136 -5.89 -7.71 5.32
CA VAL A 136 -5.49 -6.55 4.50
C VAL A 136 -6.70 -5.84 3.93
N ARG A 137 -7.69 -6.60 3.43
CA ARG A 137 -8.95 -6.04 2.94
C ARG A 137 -9.70 -5.29 4.04
N GLU A 138 -9.87 -5.89 5.22
CA GLU A 138 -10.56 -5.22 6.32
C GLU A 138 -9.80 -4.01 6.82
N ARG A 139 -8.47 -4.07 6.91
CA ARG A 139 -7.64 -2.92 7.30
C ARG A 139 -7.82 -1.77 6.33
N ARG A 140 -7.78 -2.03 5.01
CA ARG A 140 -8.07 -1.02 3.99
C ARG A 140 -9.45 -0.42 4.18
N ASN A 141 -10.46 -1.22 4.52
CA ASN A 141 -11.80 -0.70 4.80
C ASN A 141 -11.83 0.20 6.03
N MET A 142 -11.10 -0.15 7.10
CA MET A 142 -11.00 0.69 8.30
C MET A 142 -10.34 2.03 7.96
N LEU A 143 -9.24 2.01 7.21
CA LEU A 143 -8.53 3.23 6.81
C LEU A 143 -9.38 4.14 5.93
N VAL A 144 -10.14 3.59 4.97
CA VAL A 144 -10.93 4.38 4.01
C VAL A 144 -12.26 4.85 4.60
N HIS A 145 -12.96 4.00 5.36
CA HIS A 145 -14.35 4.25 5.76
C HIS A 145 -14.54 4.60 7.24
N HIS A 146 -13.55 4.28 8.08
CA HIS A 146 -13.66 4.45 9.54
C HIS A 146 -12.50 5.27 10.11
N GLN A 147 -11.83 6.10 9.29
CA GLN A 147 -10.71 6.94 9.72
C GLN A 147 -9.58 6.14 10.39
N GLY A 148 -9.39 4.89 9.96
CA GLY A 148 -8.43 3.96 10.55
C GLY A 148 -8.86 3.33 11.87
N VAL A 149 -10.07 3.58 12.37
CA VAL A 149 -10.54 3.04 13.66
C VAL A 149 -11.07 1.61 13.47
N ALA A 150 -10.48 0.68 14.20
CA ALA A 150 -10.83 -0.74 14.21
C ALA A 150 -12.30 -0.96 14.66
N GLN A 151 -13.09 -1.55 13.78
CA GLN A 151 -14.46 -1.99 14.04
C GLN A 151 -14.52 -3.50 14.33
N GLN A 152 -15.65 -3.97 14.85
CA GLN A 152 -15.84 -5.38 15.24
C GLN A 152 -15.50 -6.35 14.12
N ARG A 153 -15.86 -6.01 12.87
CA ARG A 153 -15.56 -6.82 11.69
C ARG A 153 -14.07 -7.00 11.46
N TYR A 154 -13.29 -5.93 11.61
CA TYR A 154 -11.84 -5.98 11.50
C TYR A 154 -11.23 -6.79 12.65
N VAL A 155 -11.67 -6.56 13.91
CA VAL A 155 -11.18 -7.31 15.09
C VAL A 155 -11.40 -8.81 14.91
N SER A 156 -12.55 -9.22 14.37
CA SER A 156 -12.84 -10.63 14.08
C SER A 156 -11.81 -11.24 13.11
N VAL A 157 -11.48 -10.55 12.02
CA VAL A 157 -10.52 -11.05 11.03
C VAL A 157 -9.08 -11.00 11.57
N ALA A 158 -8.74 -9.96 12.31
CA ALA A 158 -7.41 -9.81 12.92
C ALA A 158 -7.14 -10.87 14.00
N SER A 159 -8.18 -11.40 14.66
CA SER A 159 -8.03 -12.36 15.78
C SER A 159 -7.53 -13.76 15.38
N VAL A 160 -7.47 -14.07 14.09
CA VAL A 160 -7.09 -15.39 13.58
C VAL A 160 -5.65 -15.74 13.96
N THR A 161 -5.42 -16.95 14.48
CA THR A 161 -4.15 -17.36 15.12
C THR A 161 -2.96 -17.46 14.18
N SER A 162 -3.19 -17.64 12.88
CA SER A 162 -2.17 -17.67 11.83
C SER A 162 -1.51 -16.30 11.61
N LEU A 163 -2.18 -15.22 11.99
CA LEU A 163 -1.67 -13.86 11.81
C LEU A 163 -0.61 -13.51 12.86
N PRO A 164 0.36 -12.63 12.51
CA PRO A 164 1.32 -12.08 13.45
C PRO A 164 0.66 -11.51 14.72
N SER A 165 1.32 -11.69 15.87
CA SER A 165 0.78 -11.26 17.18
C SER A 165 0.41 -9.77 17.23
N HIS A 166 1.19 -8.91 16.58
CA HIS A 166 0.94 -7.46 16.52
C HIS A 166 -0.33 -7.09 15.72
N ILE A 167 -0.80 -7.98 14.85
CA ILE A 167 -2.11 -7.84 14.17
C ILE A 167 -3.21 -8.40 15.08
N ARG A 168 -2.99 -9.59 15.66
CA ARG A 168 -3.95 -10.28 16.53
C ARG A 168 -4.30 -9.52 17.80
N SER A 169 -3.40 -8.68 18.30
CA SER A 169 -3.62 -7.86 19.49
C SER A 169 -4.54 -6.66 19.25
N ALA A 170 -5.09 -6.48 18.05
CA ALA A 170 -5.92 -5.32 17.74
C ALA A 170 -7.26 -5.34 18.48
N THR A 171 -7.61 -4.23 19.14
CA THR A 171 -8.85 -4.11 19.92
C THR A 171 -9.85 -3.17 19.24
N LEU A 172 -11.15 -3.32 19.58
CA LEU A 172 -12.20 -2.42 19.11
C LEU A 172 -11.87 -0.97 19.49
N GLY A 173 -12.04 -0.04 18.55
CA GLY A 173 -11.75 1.38 18.74
C GLY A 173 -10.26 1.76 18.60
N GLN A 174 -9.36 0.80 18.40
CA GLN A 174 -7.94 1.09 18.16
C GLN A 174 -7.74 1.81 16.82
N VAL A 175 -6.92 2.86 16.81
CA VAL A 175 -6.46 3.48 15.57
C VAL A 175 -5.40 2.57 14.95
N LEU A 176 -5.69 2.09 13.74
CA LEU A 176 -4.80 1.27 12.94
C LEU A 176 -3.86 2.16 12.16
N SER A 177 -2.56 1.92 12.30
CA SER A 177 -1.53 2.51 11.46
C SER A 177 -0.97 1.45 10.50
N ILE A 178 -0.47 1.92 9.35
CA ILE A 178 0.45 1.16 8.51
C ILE A 178 1.84 1.61 8.92
N ASP A 179 2.64 0.72 9.48
CA ASP A 179 4.07 0.96 9.68
C ASP A 179 4.89 0.23 8.61
N ASP A 180 6.20 0.48 8.59
CA ASP A 180 7.10 -0.08 7.59
C ASP A 180 7.14 -1.62 7.61
N SER A 181 7.06 -2.19 8.81
CA SER A 181 7.16 -3.63 9.02
C SER A 181 5.90 -4.32 8.51
N TYR A 182 4.75 -3.75 8.85
CA TYR A 182 3.46 -4.18 8.34
C TYR A 182 3.39 -4.02 6.82
N PHE A 183 3.86 -2.90 6.25
CA PHE A 183 3.84 -2.69 4.80
C PHE A 183 4.69 -3.74 4.05
N ALA A 184 5.89 -4.03 4.54
CA ALA A 184 6.72 -5.10 3.97
C ALA A 184 6.05 -6.48 4.08
N TYR A 185 5.46 -6.79 5.24
CA TYR A 185 4.74 -8.03 5.50
C TYR A 185 3.57 -8.24 4.52
N VAL A 186 2.73 -7.22 4.30
CA VAL A 186 1.57 -7.36 3.40
C VAL A 186 1.95 -7.46 1.93
N CYS A 187 3.06 -6.83 1.51
CA CYS A 187 3.56 -6.97 0.15
C CYS A 187 3.97 -8.41 -0.14
N ASP A 188 4.74 -9.04 0.75
CA ASP A 188 5.13 -10.44 0.62
C ASP A 188 3.93 -11.38 0.74
N GLY A 189 3.06 -11.13 1.72
CA GLY A 189 1.84 -11.89 1.93
C GLY A 189 0.93 -11.91 0.70
N LEU A 190 0.65 -10.76 0.10
CA LEU A 190 -0.25 -10.70 -1.06
C LEU A 190 0.36 -11.32 -2.32
N ILE A 191 1.68 -11.23 -2.51
CA ILE A 191 2.37 -11.99 -3.57
C ILE A 191 2.22 -13.49 -3.34
N THR A 192 2.39 -13.94 -2.09
CA THR A 192 2.24 -15.36 -1.73
C THR A 192 0.81 -15.83 -1.93
N TYR A 193 -0.18 -15.04 -1.53
CA TYR A 193 -1.60 -15.30 -1.82
C TYR A 193 -1.89 -15.36 -3.33
N ALA A 194 -1.34 -14.45 -4.12
CA ALA A 194 -1.53 -14.42 -5.57
C ALA A 194 -0.98 -15.67 -6.27
N ARG A 195 0.02 -16.35 -5.68
CA ARG A 195 0.56 -17.63 -6.19
C ARG A 195 -0.37 -18.83 -5.97
N LEU A 196 -1.48 -18.68 -5.24
CA LEU A 196 -2.45 -19.75 -5.04
C LEU A 196 -3.43 -19.93 -6.23
N PHE A 197 -3.42 -19.01 -7.20
CA PHE A 197 -4.28 -19.03 -8.38
C PHE A 197 -3.69 -19.83 -9.54
#